data_AF-A0A852HPK3-F1
#
_entry.id   AF-A0A852HPK3-F1
#
_cell.length_a   1.000
_cell.length_b   1.000
_cell.length_c   1.000
_cell.angle_alpha   90.00
_cell.angle_beta   90.00
_cell.angle_gamma   90.00
#
_symmetry.space_group_name_H-M   'P 1'
#
loop_
_entity.id
_entity.type
_entity.pdbx_description
1 polymer ?
#
loop_
_entity_poly.entity_id
_entity_poly.type
_entity_poly.pdbx_seq_one_letter_code
_entity_poly.pdbx_strand_id
1 'polypeptide(L)'
;VLAVYLSQRWWPVEDVVKTADPARDGLVLVQTFGERIVLFVLNCIVFGMLEGSSANDAFFLPHSATERAKILWRNGEAAAFYSVKMKGSLCDGTTSQCYLLPVLDTIFVRRKCRRGGLGMKMLHDFCQSFLAEDALGISCPISAAMYQVCQKFLQAHPEEQKRLWEVEAPGDWSQRVNIWLKI
;
A
#
# COMPACT_ATOMS: atom_id res chain seq x y z
N VAL A 1 -7.66 -21.09 15.10
CA VAL A 1 -6.25 -20.71 14.83
C VAL A 1 -6.07 -20.70 13.32
N LEU A 2 -5.53 -19.62 12.73
CA LEU A 2 -5.29 -19.51 11.29
C LEU A 2 -3.80 -19.76 10.99
N ALA A 3 -3.51 -20.55 9.98
CA ALA A 3 -2.16 -20.94 9.60
C ALA A 3 -2.04 -21.05 8.07
N VAL A 4 -0.82 -20.89 7.55
CA VAL A 4 -0.48 -21.02 6.13
C VAL A 4 0.39 -22.26 5.94
N TYR A 5 0.04 -23.12 4.98
CA TYR A 5 0.87 -24.29 4.63
C TYR A 5 1.95 -23.88 3.64
N LEU A 6 3.21 -23.89 4.06
CA LEU A 6 4.37 -23.47 3.25
C LEU A 6 5.51 -24.46 3.44
N SER A 7 6.09 -24.94 2.34
CA SER A 7 7.24 -25.85 2.36
C SER A 7 7.03 -27.09 3.24
N GLN A 8 5.91 -27.79 3.03
CA GLN A 8 5.53 -29.02 3.73
C GLN A 8 5.31 -28.88 5.25
N ARG A 9 5.01 -27.67 5.74
CA ARG A 9 4.67 -27.43 7.15
C ARG A 9 3.62 -26.34 7.31
N TRP A 10 2.87 -26.40 8.41
CA TRP A 10 1.94 -25.37 8.83
C TRP A 10 2.67 -24.27 9.62
N TRP A 11 2.40 -23.02 9.26
CA TRP A 11 2.95 -21.85 9.91
C TRP A 11 1.86 -20.96 10.50
N PRO A 12 1.98 -20.55 11.77
CA PRO A 12 1.18 -19.45 12.29
C PRO A 12 1.36 -18.20 11.43
N VAL A 13 0.28 -17.47 11.17
CA VAL A 13 0.32 -16.21 10.40
C VAL A 13 1.34 -15.23 10.97
N GLU A 14 1.43 -15.14 12.30
CA GLU A 14 2.37 -14.27 13.01
C GLU A 14 3.84 -14.66 12.80
N ASP A 15 4.15 -15.90 12.42
CA ASP A 15 5.52 -16.33 12.12
C ASP A 15 5.87 -16.12 10.66
N VAL A 16 4.89 -16.21 9.74
CA VAL A 16 5.13 -15.93 8.32
C VAL A 16 5.50 -14.47 8.08
N VAL A 17 4.97 -13.54 8.87
CA VAL A 17 5.25 -12.09 8.76
C VAL A 17 6.55 -11.66 9.45
N LYS A 18 7.34 -12.60 9.98
CA LYS A 18 8.66 -12.35 10.56
C LYS A 18 9.76 -12.80 9.60
N THR A 19 10.93 -12.22 9.75
CA THR A 19 12.15 -12.64 9.08
C THR A 19 13.13 -13.25 10.10
N ALA A 20 14.09 -14.03 9.60
CA ALA A 20 15.18 -14.58 10.42
C ALA A 20 16.20 -13.50 10.83
N ASP A 21 16.21 -12.35 10.16
CA ASP A 21 17.06 -11.22 10.50
C ASP A 21 16.34 -10.26 11.47
N PRO A 22 16.64 -10.28 12.78
CA PRO A 22 15.98 -9.41 13.75
C PRO A 22 16.35 -7.93 13.58
N ALA A 23 17.44 -7.62 12.86
CA ALA A 23 17.86 -6.25 12.58
C ALA A 23 17.14 -5.65 11.36
N ARG A 24 16.35 -6.44 10.63
CA ARG A 24 15.61 -5.96 9.46
C ARG A 24 14.59 -4.90 9.87
N ASP A 25 14.76 -3.70 9.36
CA ASP A 25 13.96 -2.52 9.69
C ASP A 25 13.79 -1.61 8.46
N GLY A 26 12.80 -0.72 8.51
CA GLY A 26 12.55 0.27 7.47
C GLY A 26 11.77 -0.24 6.26
N LEU A 27 11.61 0.65 5.27
CA LEU A 27 10.85 0.35 4.04
C LEU A 27 11.74 -0.37 3.04
N VAL A 28 11.37 -1.62 2.73
CA VAL A 28 12.14 -2.48 1.83
C VAL A 28 11.29 -2.85 0.64
N LEU A 29 11.86 -2.70 -0.56
CA LEU A 29 11.23 -3.13 -1.82
C LEU A 29 11.04 -4.66 -1.83
N VAL A 30 9.86 -5.11 -2.23
CA VAL A 30 9.57 -6.54 -2.42
C VAL A 30 10.28 -7.03 -3.67
N GLN A 31 11.26 -7.92 -3.51
CA GLN A 31 12.07 -8.48 -4.59
C GLN A 31 12.07 -10.02 -4.57
N THR A 32 11.99 -10.61 -3.39
CA THR A 32 12.10 -12.06 -3.20
C THR A 32 10.73 -12.73 -3.17
N PHE A 33 10.70 -14.03 -3.46
CA PHE A 33 9.51 -14.84 -3.31
C PHE A 33 8.99 -14.87 -1.86
N GLY A 34 9.90 -14.90 -0.88
CA GLY A 34 9.54 -14.84 0.54
C GLY A 34 8.83 -13.54 0.90
N GLU A 35 9.32 -12.39 0.43
CA GLU A 35 8.64 -11.09 0.64
C GLU A 35 7.28 -11.03 -0.05
N ARG A 36 7.12 -11.69 -1.22
CA ARG A 36 5.80 -11.80 -1.85
C ARG A 36 4.82 -12.63 -1.03
N ILE A 37 5.29 -13.69 -0.37
CA ILE A 37 4.47 -14.44 0.59
C ILE A 37 4.08 -13.53 1.76
N VAL A 38 5.02 -12.79 2.34
CA VAL A 38 4.74 -11.85 3.44
C VAL A 38 3.71 -10.81 3.02
N LEU A 39 3.88 -10.21 1.84
CA LEU A 39 2.94 -9.24 1.27
C LEU A 39 1.55 -9.85 1.08
N PHE A 40 1.46 -11.06 0.55
CA PHE A 40 0.20 -11.79 0.38
C PHE A 40 -0.48 -12.04 1.74
N VAL A 41 0.27 -12.49 2.74
CA VAL A 41 -0.25 -12.73 4.09
C VAL A 41 -0.73 -11.43 4.72
N LEU A 42 0.01 -10.33 4.60
CA LEU A 42 -0.42 -9.03 5.11
C LEU A 42 -1.72 -8.56 4.45
N ASN A 43 -1.83 -8.70 3.12
CA ASN A 43 -2.95 -8.21 2.35
C ASN A 43 -4.21 -9.08 2.48
N CYS A 44 -4.10 -10.34 2.09
CA CYS A 44 -5.27 -11.21 1.95
C CYS A 44 -5.70 -11.81 3.30
N ILE A 45 -4.75 -12.08 4.20
CA ILE A 45 -5.03 -12.75 5.46
C ILE A 45 -5.17 -11.74 6.61
N VAL A 46 -4.11 -10.98 6.90
CA VAL A 46 -4.12 -10.07 8.04
C VAL A 46 -5.12 -8.95 7.81
N PHE A 47 -5.02 -8.21 6.70
CA PHE A 47 -6.02 -7.20 6.36
C PHE A 47 -7.36 -7.85 5.99
N GLY A 48 -7.39 -8.72 4.98
CA GLY A 48 -8.65 -9.22 4.41
C GLY A 48 -9.50 -10.11 5.32
N MET A 49 -8.92 -10.81 6.30
CA MET A 49 -9.66 -11.74 7.15
C MET A 49 -9.60 -11.41 8.64
N LEU A 50 -8.46 -10.97 9.15
CA LEU A 50 -8.23 -10.84 10.61
C LEU A 50 -8.49 -9.42 11.14
N GLU A 51 -8.11 -8.40 10.38
CA GLU A 51 -8.16 -7.01 10.81
C GLU A 51 -9.17 -6.13 10.05
N GLY A 52 -9.70 -6.61 8.93
CA GLY A 52 -10.72 -5.94 8.14
C GLY A 52 -12.02 -5.73 8.92
N SER A 53 -12.70 -4.62 8.66
CA SER A 53 -14.00 -4.30 9.24
C SER A 53 -15.10 -4.89 8.34
N SER A 54 -16.20 -5.33 8.96
CA SER A 54 -17.34 -6.04 8.38
C SER A 54 -17.80 -5.61 6.97
N ALA A 55 -18.21 -6.60 6.15
CA ALA A 55 -19.16 -6.64 5.00
C ALA A 55 -19.14 -5.57 3.88
N ASN A 56 -18.68 -4.34 4.13
CA ASN A 56 -18.69 -3.21 3.19
C ASN A 56 -17.29 -2.60 2.96
N ASP A 57 -16.25 -3.12 3.60
CA ASP A 57 -14.88 -2.70 3.29
C ASP A 57 -14.43 -3.38 1.98
N ALA A 58 -13.93 -2.57 1.04
CA ALA A 58 -13.37 -3.08 -0.19
C ALA A 58 -12.22 -4.06 0.13
N PHE A 59 -12.36 -5.31 -0.31
CA PHE A 59 -11.27 -6.27 -0.24
C PHE A 59 -10.19 -5.87 -1.25
N PHE A 60 -8.94 -5.73 -0.79
CA PHE A 60 -7.82 -5.62 -1.72
C PHE A 60 -7.65 -6.96 -2.42
N LEU A 61 -7.66 -6.93 -3.75
CA LEU A 61 -7.31 -8.09 -4.56
C LEU A 61 -5.83 -8.47 -4.30
N PRO A 62 -5.45 -9.74 -4.53
CA PRO A 62 -4.05 -10.10 -4.55
C PRO A 62 -3.28 -9.23 -5.57
N HIS A 63 -2.19 -8.63 -5.14
CA HIS A 63 -1.31 -7.85 -6.00
C HIS A 63 -0.76 -8.71 -7.13
N SER A 64 -0.64 -8.14 -8.33
CA SER A 64 -0.06 -8.87 -9.45
C SER A 64 1.43 -9.18 -9.21
N ALA A 65 1.97 -10.17 -9.91
CA ALA A 65 3.39 -10.48 -9.86
C ALA A 65 4.27 -9.32 -10.38
N THR A 66 3.71 -8.41 -11.18
CA THR A 66 4.44 -7.26 -11.75
C THR A 66 4.24 -5.98 -10.94
N GLU A 67 3.31 -5.97 -9.99
CA GLU A 67 3.04 -4.81 -9.16
C GLU A 67 4.19 -4.56 -8.18
N ARG A 68 4.57 -3.28 -8.06
CA ARG A 68 5.64 -2.83 -7.16
C ARG A 68 5.06 -2.63 -5.77
N ALA A 69 5.72 -3.16 -4.75
CA ALA A 69 5.31 -2.98 -3.36
C ALA A 69 6.53 -2.83 -2.45
N LYS A 70 6.33 -2.15 -1.32
CA LYS A 70 7.31 -2.12 -0.23
C LYS A 70 6.68 -2.62 1.07
N ILE A 71 7.45 -3.36 1.85
CA ILE A 71 7.09 -3.78 3.21
C ILE A 71 7.87 -2.91 4.18
N LEU A 72 7.17 -2.36 5.18
CA LEU A 72 7.80 -1.71 6.32
C LEU A 72 8.07 -2.76 7.40
N TRP A 73 9.34 -3.04 7.62
CA TRP A 73 9.81 -3.90 8.68
C TRP A 73 10.06 -3.08 9.95
N ARG A 74 9.88 -3.71 11.12
CA ARG A 74 10.30 -3.21 12.43
C ARG A 74 10.80 -4.39 13.25
N ASN A 75 12.07 -4.37 13.65
CA ASN A 75 12.70 -5.41 14.48
C ASN A 75 12.46 -6.83 13.92
N GLY A 76 12.63 -7.02 12.62
CA GLY A 76 12.42 -8.30 11.95
C GLY A 76 10.95 -8.69 11.70
N GLU A 77 9.98 -7.86 12.06
CA GLU A 77 8.56 -8.13 11.84
C GLU A 77 7.94 -7.14 10.83
N ALA A 78 7.17 -7.65 9.89
CA ALA A 78 6.47 -6.81 8.92
C ALA A 78 5.29 -6.08 9.61
N ALA A 79 5.38 -4.76 9.69
CA ALA A 79 4.44 -3.89 10.40
C ALA A 79 3.37 -3.27 9.49
N ALA A 80 3.73 -3.03 8.22
CA ALA A 80 2.90 -2.37 7.23
C ALA A 80 3.39 -2.68 5.82
N PHE A 81 2.60 -2.35 4.81
CA PHE A 81 3.04 -2.36 3.41
C PHE A 81 2.29 -1.30 2.60
N TYR A 82 2.82 -1.00 1.42
CA TYR A 82 2.06 -0.34 0.37
C TYR A 82 2.42 -0.90 -1.02
N SER A 83 1.48 -0.82 -1.96
CA SER A 83 1.67 -1.18 -3.38
C SER A 83 1.47 0.04 -4.29
N VAL A 84 2.01 -0.06 -5.49
CA VAL A 84 1.97 0.99 -6.50
C VAL A 84 1.62 0.41 -7.86
N LYS A 85 0.62 1.00 -8.52
CA LYS A 85 0.43 0.87 -9.97
C LYS A 85 1.36 1.85 -10.66
N MET A 86 2.23 1.33 -11.52
CA MET A 86 3.21 2.15 -12.23
C MET A 86 2.53 2.85 -13.40
N LYS A 87 2.93 4.09 -13.70
CA LYS A 87 2.59 4.75 -14.96
C LYS A 87 2.96 3.85 -16.14
N GLY A 88 2.03 3.68 -17.09
CA GLY A 88 2.17 2.79 -18.24
C GLY A 88 1.82 1.32 -17.97
N SER A 89 1.60 0.92 -16.72
CA SER A 89 1.11 -0.45 -16.41
C SER A 89 -0.38 -0.59 -16.71
N LEU A 90 -0.80 -1.79 -17.12
CA LEU A 90 -2.20 -2.09 -17.45
C LEU A 90 -3.11 -1.94 -16.23
N CYS A 91 -4.28 -1.33 -16.43
CA CYS A 91 -5.32 -1.15 -15.42
C CYS A 91 -6.02 -2.47 -15.10
N ASP A 92 -6.29 -3.25 -16.15
CA ASP A 92 -6.87 -4.59 -16.09
C ASP A 92 -6.37 -5.43 -17.29
N GLY A 93 -6.82 -6.68 -17.36
CA GLY A 93 -6.44 -7.60 -18.45
C GLY A 93 -7.30 -7.49 -19.71
N THR A 94 -8.27 -6.58 -19.78
CA THR A 94 -9.35 -6.61 -20.80
C THR A 94 -9.49 -5.31 -21.59
N THR A 95 -9.26 -4.15 -20.99
CA THR A 95 -9.53 -2.82 -21.57
C THR A 95 -8.32 -2.21 -22.28
N SER A 96 -7.15 -2.85 -22.21
CA SER A 96 -5.86 -2.33 -22.73
C SER A 96 -5.51 -0.91 -22.25
N GLN A 97 -6.18 -0.41 -21.21
CA GLN A 97 -5.91 0.90 -20.62
C GLN A 97 -4.71 0.81 -19.69
N CYS A 98 -3.87 1.85 -19.71
CA CYS A 98 -2.71 1.96 -18.81
C CYS A 98 -2.85 3.15 -17.88
N TYR A 99 -2.33 3.01 -16.66
CA TYR A 99 -2.26 4.10 -15.69
C TYR A 99 -1.46 5.28 -16.26
N LEU A 100 -2.01 6.49 -16.15
CA LEU A 100 -1.40 7.70 -16.71
C LEU A 100 -0.43 8.41 -15.75
N LEU A 101 -0.38 7.96 -14.50
CA LEU A 101 0.47 8.43 -13.43
C LEU A 101 0.78 7.29 -12.44
N PRO A 102 1.83 7.39 -11.61
CA PRO A 102 2.01 6.44 -10.51
C PRO A 102 0.88 6.58 -9.49
N VAL A 103 0.32 5.45 -9.06
CA VAL A 103 -0.80 5.41 -8.10
C VAL A 103 -0.43 4.54 -6.91
N LEU A 104 -0.47 5.08 -5.70
CA LEU A 104 -0.44 4.33 -4.46
C LEU A 104 -1.78 3.61 -4.32
N ASP A 105 -1.73 2.29 -4.50
CA ASP A 105 -2.93 1.48 -4.73
C ASP A 105 -3.50 0.89 -3.46
N THR A 106 -2.64 0.15 -2.75
CA THR A 106 -2.97 -0.41 -1.45
C THR A 106 -2.00 0.13 -0.42
N ILE A 107 -2.51 0.54 0.74
CA ILE A 107 -1.71 0.92 1.89
C ILE A 107 -2.34 0.38 3.15
N PHE A 108 -1.53 -0.33 3.95
CA PHE A 108 -2.03 -1.00 5.14
C PHE A 108 -1.02 -0.95 6.26
N VAL A 109 -1.52 -0.62 7.46
CA VAL A 109 -0.76 -0.70 8.71
C VAL A 109 -1.49 -1.66 9.64
N ARG A 110 -0.78 -2.68 10.11
CA ARG A 110 -1.32 -3.66 11.08
C ARG A 110 -1.81 -2.94 12.32
N ARG A 111 -2.93 -3.40 12.88
CA ARG A 111 -3.66 -2.74 13.98
C ARG A 111 -2.75 -2.49 15.18
N LYS A 112 -1.92 -3.47 15.54
CA LYS A 112 -0.94 -3.39 16.64
C LYS A 112 0.19 -2.37 16.39
N CYS A 113 0.36 -1.90 15.16
CA CYS A 113 1.39 -0.96 14.74
C CYS A 113 0.83 0.42 14.32
N ARG A 114 -0.49 0.65 14.44
CA ARG A 114 -1.12 1.94 14.09
C ARG A 114 -0.76 3.03 15.12
N ARG A 115 -1.07 4.28 14.77
CA ARG A 115 -0.84 5.49 15.59
C ARG A 115 0.64 5.84 15.86
N GLY A 116 1.57 5.22 15.14
CA GLY A 116 3.02 5.52 15.19
C GLY A 116 3.57 6.27 13.96
N GLY A 117 2.72 6.98 13.21
CA GLY A 117 3.16 7.73 12.02
C GLY A 117 3.51 6.89 10.77
N LEU A 118 3.30 5.57 10.80
CA LEU A 118 3.73 4.67 9.72
C LEU A 118 3.05 4.96 8.37
N GLY A 119 1.77 5.33 8.37
CA GLY A 119 1.06 5.72 7.15
C GLY A 119 1.67 6.97 6.50
N MET A 120 2.02 7.97 7.30
CA MET A 120 2.68 9.19 6.83
C MET A 120 4.08 8.90 6.29
N LYS A 121 4.84 8.01 6.96
CA LYS A 121 6.15 7.54 6.49
C LYS A 121 6.07 6.87 5.11
N MET A 122 5.07 6.02 4.89
CA MET A 122 4.85 5.35 3.60
C MET A 122 4.40 6.33 2.51
N LEU A 123 3.48 7.26 2.83
CA LEU A 123 3.04 8.28 1.88
C LEU A 123 4.20 9.21 1.46
N HIS A 124 5.03 9.61 2.42
CA HIS A 124 6.25 10.38 2.14
C HIS A 124 7.21 9.61 1.22
N ASP A 125 7.52 8.36 1.55
CA ASP A 125 8.40 7.51 0.73
C ASP A 125 7.86 7.25 -0.68
N PHE A 126 6.54 7.15 -0.85
CA PHE A 126 5.90 7.12 -2.17
C PHE A 126 6.15 8.42 -2.95
N CYS A 127 5.88 9.59 -2.37
CA CYS A 127 6.08 10.87 -3.05
C CYS A 127 7.54 11.08 -3.46
N GLN A 128 8.48 10.74 -2.56
CA GLN A 128 9.92 10.82 -2.83
C GLN A 128 10.40 9.82 -3.89
N SER A 129 9.72 8.68 -4.04
CA SER A 129 10.06 7.70 -5.09
C SER A 129 9.71 8.20 -6.50
N PHE A 130 8.89 9.27 -6.63
CA PHE A 130 8.39 9.80 -7.89
C PHE A 130 8.52 11.32 -7.99
N LEU A 131 9.66 11.89 -7.55
CA LEU A 131 9.91 13.34 -7.56
C LEU A 131 9.78 13.98 -8.95
N ALA A 132 10.07 13.23 -10.03
CA ALA A 132 10.00 13.73 -11.40
C ALA A 132 8.57 13.82 -11.97
N GLU A 133 7.56 13.28 -11.28
CA GLU A 133 6.17 13.28 -11.75
C GLU A 133 5.42 14.48 -11.18
N ASP A 134 4.75 15.22 -12.07
CA ASP A 134 3.94 16.39 -11.70
C ASP A 134 2.65 16.02 -10.94
N ALA A 135 2.18 14.79 -11.10
CA ALA A 135 0.98 14.27 -10.45
C ALA A 135 1.19 12.83 -9.98
N LEU A 136 0.70 12.55 -8.78
CA LEU A 136 0.70 11.26 -8.11
C LEU A 136 -0.73 10.91 -7.68
N GLY A 137 -1.08 9.64 -7.82
CA GLY A 137 -2.40 9.13 -7.46
C GLY A 137 -2.42 8.38 -6.13
N ILE A 138 -3.58 8.40 -5.48
CA ILE A 138 -4.00 7.41 -4.49
C ILE A 138 -5.29 6.80 -5.02
N SER A 139 -5.37 5.46 -5.08
CA SER A 139 -6.54 4.76 -5.63
C SER A 139 -7.82 5.12 -4.86
N CYS A 140 -8.88 5.42 -5.61
CA CYS A 140 -10.24 5.58 -5.10
C CYS A 140 -10.86 4.20 -4.79
N PRO A 141 -11.68 4.06 -3.73
CA PRO A 141 -12.00 5.07 -2.71
C PRO A 141 -10.93 5.17 -1.62
N ILE A 142 -10.62 6.41 -1.19
CA ILE A 142 -9.74 6.63 -0.04
C ILE A 142 -10.52 6.45 1.27
N SER A 143 -10.02 5.58 2.15
CA SER A 143 -10.61 5.39 3.48
C SER A 143 -10.53 6.66 4.35
N ALA A 144 -11.49 6.87 5.25
CA ALA A 144 -11.49 8.01 6.18
C ALA A 144 -10.17 8.12 6.99
N ALA A 145 -9.62 6.98 7.41
CA ALA A 145 -8.33 6.94 8.11
C ALA A 145 -7.16 7.40 7.23
N MET A 146 -7.18 7.06 5.93
CA MET A 146 -6.16 7.52 4.99
C MET A 146 -6.34 9.00 4.65
N TYR A 147 -7.56 9.52 4.54
CA TYR A 147 -7.78 10.97 4.42
C TYR A 147 -7.17 11.76 5.58
N GLN A 148 -7.27 11.26 6.81
CA GLN A 148 -6.62 11.88 7.98
C GLN A 148 -5.09 11.84 7.89
N VAL A 149 -4.51 10.81 7.26
CA VAL A 149 -3.07 10.75 6.97
C VAL A 149 -2.70 11.78 5.90
N CYS A 150 -3.45 11.84 4.79
CA CYS A 150 -3.26 12.80 3.72
C CYS A 150 -3.34 14.24 4.23
N GLN A 151 -4.34 14.57 5.06
CA GLN A 151 -4.48 15.91 5.65
C GLN A 151 -3.22 16.34 6.39
N LYS A 152 -2.75 15.51 7.33
CA LYS A 152 -1.54 15.80 8.12
C LYS A 152 -0.29 15.88 7.25
N PHE A 153 -0.17 14.98 6.28
CA PHE A 153 0.96 14.97 5.35
C PHE A 153 1.00 16.25 4.50
N LEU A 154 -0.12 16.63 3.89
CA LEU A 154 -0.23 17.82 3.03
C LEU A 154 -0.10 19.14 3.80
N GLN A 155 -0.44 19.17 5.09
CA GLN A 155 -0.15 20.30 5.97
C GLN A 155 1.36 20.43 6.25
N ALA A 156 2.06 19.31 6.41
CA ALA A 156 3.50 19.29 6.66
C ALA A 156 4.35 19.47 5.39
N HIS A 157 3.79 19.14 4.22
CA HIS A 157 4.45 19.16 2.92
C HIS A 157 3.65 19.97 1.88
N PRO A 158 3.64 21.32 1.97
CA PRO A 158 2.88 22.16 1.03
C PRO A 158 3.23 21.95 -0.45
N GLU A 159 4.47 21.53 -0.72
CA GLU A 159 4.95 21.18 -2.06
C GLU A 159 4.15 20.04 -2.71
N GLU A 160 3.57 19.14 -1.91
CA GLU A 160 2.80 17.99 -2.38
C GLU A 160 1.30 18.28 -2.56
N GLN A 161 0.79 19.43 -2.07
CA GLN A 161 -0.64 19.78 -2.13
C GLN A 161 -1.18 19.80 -3.57
N LYS A 162 -0.38 20.28 -4.52
CA LYS A 162 -0.73 20.29 -5.95
C LYS A 162 -0.49 18.96 -6.67
N ARG A 163 0.26 18.04 -6.05
CA ARG A 163 0.75 16.80 -6.68
C ARG A 163 -0.08 15.57 -6.33
N LEU A 164 -0.78 15.55 -5.20
CA LEU A 164 -1.55 14.38 -4.75
C LEU A 164 -3.03 14.43 -5.13
N TRP A 165 -3.48 13.38 -5.82
CA TRP A 165 -4.84 13.23 -6.36
C TRP A 165 -5.46 11.91 -5.91
N GLU A 166 -6.74 11.91 -5.59
CA GLU A 166 -7.55 10.69 -5.54
C GLU A 166 -7.90 10.32 -6.98
N VAL A 167 -7.69 9.05 -7.35
CA VAL A 167 -7.67 8.61 -8.74
C VAL A 167 -8.58 7.40 -8.94
N GLU A 168 -9.49 7.52 -9.90
CA GLU A 168 -10.11 6.38 -10.56
C GLU A 168 -9.24 5.96 -11.77
N ALA A 169 -9.02 4.66 -11.96
CA ALA A 169 -8.21 4.19 -13.09
C ALA A 169 -8.83 4.58 -14.45
N PRO A 170 -8.03 4.91 -15.49
CA PRO A 170 -6.56 5.01 -15.53
C PRO A 170 -5.93 6.29 -14.95
N GLY A 171 -6.72 7.24 -14.45
CA GLY A 171 -6.24 8.46 -13.81
C GLY A 171 -5.97 9.63 -14.76
N ASP A 172 -6.77 9.74 -15.81
CA ASP A 172 -6.83 10.94 -16.63
C ASP A 172 -7.32 12.15 -15.82
N TRP A 173 -7.22 13.36 -16.38
CA TRP A 173 -7.62 14.61 -15.74
C TRP A 173 -9.07 14.64 -15.28
N SER A 174 -9.98 13.98 -15.99
CA SER A 174 -11.40 13.85 -15.61
C SER A 174 -11.64 12.78 -14.54
N GLN A 175 -10.66 11.92 -14.27
CA GLN A 175 -10.76 10.76 -13.37
C GLN A 175 -9.97 10.95 -12.08
N ARG A 176 -9.62 12.21 -11.77
CA ARG A 176 -8.85 12.53 -10.59
C ARG A 176 -9.32 13.80 -9.93
N VAL A 177 -9.30 13.80 -8.60
CA VAL A 177 -9.67 14.95 -7.78
C VAL A 177 -8.52 15.26 -6.84
N ASN A 178 -8.11 16.53 -6.80
CA ASN A 178 -7.01 16.93 -5.93
C ASN A 178 -7.39 16.70 -4.46
N ILE A 179 -6.56 15.97 -3.72
CA ILE A 179 -6.88 15.56 -2.35
C ILE A 179 -6.94 16.76 -1.41
N TRP A 180 -6.06 17.75 -1.60
CA TRP A 180 -6.03 18.95 -0.77
C TRP A 180 -7.32 19.76 -0.88
N LEU A 181 -7.95 19.79 -2.06
CA LEU A 181 -9.22 20.49 -2.27
C LEU A 181 -10.45 19.76 -1.68
N LYS A 182 -10.29 18.50 -1.26
CA LYS A 182 -11.36 17.70 -0.61
C LYS A 182 -11.32 17.72 0.92
N ILE A 183 -10.22 18.21 1.50
CA ILE A 183 -9.90 18.13 2.94
C ILE A 183 -10.24 19.43 3.65
#